data_AF-A0A9P3F4N5-F1
#
_entry.id   AF-A0A9P3F4N5-F1
#
_cell.length_a   1.000
_cell.length_b   1.000
_cell.length_c   1.000
_cell.angle_alpha   90.00
_cell.angle_beta   90.00
_cell.angle_gamma   90.00
#
_symmetry.space_group_name_H-M   'P 1'
#
loop_
_entity.id
_entity.type
_entity.pdbx_description
1 polymer ?
#
loop_
_entity_poly.entity_id
_entity_poly.type
_entity_poly.pdbx_seq_one_letter_code
_entity_poly.pdbx_strand_id
1 'polypeptide(L)'
;MTLHVQASARDYWPSSPYTDEQASSSPAKSMNMETEWTPGSRANLSTISVTECPSPSASAWPAPGLGLGLGPAPEPEPETETDTHTDFSTLDLTDWYTRYLGCTRFFLAESQHSPAVQALASFLNIRLPGQAVDASTVSARAYIRRLVATGQDTPANLQLFFGEDWVAGVGGIRQQERLNYLFAAKSGGWAATKSAYDILPDQQAPFLRPLREPTEEELRVADARWSDWLAMEDWMVGPRRPW
;
A
#
# COMPACT_ATOMS: atom_id res chain seq x y z
N MET A 1 31.40 60.54 5.21
CA MET A 1 30.55 59.56 4.50
C MET A 1 30.68 58.25 5.25
N THR A 2 29.66 57.91 6.02
CA THR A 2 29.58 56.65 6.79
C THR A 2 28.12 56.24 6.72
N LEU A 3 27.84 55.25 5.88
CA LEU A 3 26.51 54.71 5.67
C LEU A 3 26.16 53.75 6.81
N HIS A 4 25.09 54.08 7.52
CA HIS A 4 24.47 53.25 8.55
C HIS A 4 23.54 52.26 7.84
N VAL A 5 23.89 50.97 7.82
CA VAL A 5 23.02 49.90 7.32
C VAL A 5 22.06 49.52 8.44
N GLN A 6 20.80 49.88 8.30
CA GLN A 6 19.72 49.49 9.20
C GLN A 6 18.85 48.45 8.48
N ALA A 7 19.03 47.18 8.83
CA ALA A 7 18.20 46.10 8.33
C ALA A 7 16.84 46.15 9.03
N SER A 8 15.78 46.47 8.27
CA SER A 8 14.40 46.50 8.74
C SER A 8 13.82 45.08 8.71
N ALA A 9 13.66 44.47 9.88
CA ALA A 9 12.91 43.25 10.08
C ALA A 9 11.40 43.51 9.95
N ARG A 10 10.82 43.03 8.86
CA ARG A 10 9.38 42.92 8.53
C ARG A 10 9.28 41.65 7.69
N ASP A 11 8.50 40.62 7.95
CA ASP A 11 7.33 40.41 8.79
C ASP A 11 7.31 38.93 9.21
N TYR A 12 7.11 38.64 10.50
CA TYR A 12 6.92 37.28 11.01
C TYR A 12 5.42 36.89 10.90
N TRP A 13 5.17 35.65 10.52
CA TRP A 13 3.87 35.00 10.37
C TRP A 13 2.84 35.36 11.48
N PRO A 14 1.55 35.61 11.14
CA PRO A 14 0.53 35.84 12.15
C PRO A 14 0.22 34.55 12.92
N SER A 15 0.36 34.63 14.25
CA SER A 15 0.04 33.54 15.17
C SER A 15 -1.47 33.27 15.23
N SER A 16 -1.82 31.98 15.26
CA SER A 16 -3.20 31.47 15.38
C SER A 16 -3.88 31.94 16.67
N PRO A 17 -5.19 32.27 16.67
CA PRO A 17 -5.87 32.74 17.85
C PRO A 17 -6.08 31.64 18.88
N TYR A 18 -5.78 31.98 20.13
CA TYR A 18 -6.03 31.25 21.36
C TYR A 18 -7.53 31.15 21.65
N THR A 19 -8.05 29.95 21.89
CA THR A 19 -9.36 29.74 22.52
C THR A 19 -9.16 29.12 23.89
N ASP A 20 -9.72 29.80 24.89
CA ASP A 20 -9.68 29.48 26.31
C ASP A 20 -10.56 28.27 26.67
N GLU A 21 -10.26 27.68 27.82
CA GLU A 21 -10.63 26.35 28.30
C GLU A 21 -12.13 26.13 28.64
N GLN A 22 -12.59 24.87 28.47
CA GLN A 22 -13.20 24.01 29.51
C GLN A 22 -14.26 23.06 28.95
N ALA A 23 -13.90 21.78 28.85
CA ALA A 23 -14.79 20.67 29.20
C ALA A 23 -13.96 19.42 29.51
N SER A 24 -13.92 19.07 30.79
CA SER A 24 -13.32 17.86 31.33
C SER A 24 -13.90 16.60 30.67
N SER A 25 -13.05 15.71 30.18
CA SER A 25 -13.40 14.30 30.00
C SER A 25 -12.14 13.44 30.13
N SER A 26 -12.05 12.73 31.25
CA SER A 26 -11.07 11.64 31.44
C SER A 26 -11.28 10.52 30.40
N PRO A 27 -10.24 9.76 30.03
CA PRO A 27 -10.36 8.71 29.04
C PRO A 27 -10.90 7.43 29.69
N ALA A 28 -12.11 7.01 29.30
CA ALA A 28 -12.62 5.69 29.66
C ALA A 28 -12.01 4.64 28.72
N LYS A 29 -10.98 3.96 29.23
CA LYS A 29 -10.53 2.64 28.77
C LYS A 29 -11.66 1.65 29.08
N SER A 30 -12.22 0.99 28.06
CA SER A 30 -12.91 -0.29 28.27
C SER A 30 -12.79 -1.16 27.02
N MET A 31 -11.85 -2.10 27.08
CA MET A 31 -12.06 -3.41 26.49
C MET A 31 -13.33 -4.02 27.10
N ASN A 32 -14.12 -4.75 26.32
CA ASN A 32 -14.61 -6.06 26.70
C ASN A 32 -15.17 -6.78 25.47
N MET A 33 -14.56 -7.94 25.24
CA MET A 33 -14.90 -8.98 24.31
C MET A 33 -15.43 -10.11 25.19
N GLU A 34 -16.71 -10.50 25.05
CA GLU A 34 -17.29 -11.75 25.57
C GLU A 34 -18.72 -11.86 25.02
N THR A 35 -18.97 -12.80 24.11
CA THR A 35 -19.48 -14.17 24.37
C THR A 35 -20.99 -14.20 24.56
N GLU A 36 -21.71 -14.55 23.49
CA GLU A 36 -22.97 -15.27 23.62
C GLU A 36 -23.01 -16.43 22.63
N TRP A 37 -22.82 -17.62 23.19
CA TRP A 37 -23.06 -18.90 22.57
C TRP A 37 -24.34 -19.44 23.18
N THR A 38 -25.33 -19.82 22.38
CA THR A 38 -26.40 -20.70 22.84
C THR A 38 -26.75 -21.76 21.80
N PRO A 39 -27.19 -22.96 22.25
CA PRO A 39 -27.02 -24.21 21.53
C PRO A 39 -28.33 -24.71 20.91
N GLY A 40 -28.24 -25.53 19.85
CA GLY A 40 -29.41 -26.30 19.43
C GLY A 40 -29.34 -27.00 18.08
N SER A 41 -29.09 -28.31 18.14
CA SER A 41 -29.68 -29.35 17.28
C SER A 41 -29.02 -29.73 15.94
N ARG A 42 -28.07 -30.67 16.06
CA ARG A 42 -28.09 -32.06 15.56
C ARG A 42 -28.13 -32.36 14.03
N ALA A 43 -27.03 -33.02 13.63
CA ALA A 43 -26.88 -34.17 12.73
C ALA A 43 -27.07 -33.99 11.20
N ASN A 44 -25.99 -34.21 10.45
CA ASN A 44 -25.79 -35.51 9.78
C ASN A 44 -24.36 -35.73 9.28
N LEU A 45 -24.00 -37.02 9.27
CA LEU A 45 -22.68 -37.58 8.99
C LEU A 45 -22.24 -37.43 7.53
N SER A 46 -20.92 -37.36 7.31
CA SER A 46 -20.24 -38.07 6.21
C SER A 46 -18.74 -38.18 6.52
N THR A 47 -18.36 -39.39 6.93
CA THR A 47 -17.01 -39.91 7.09
C THR A 47 -16.30 -40.02 5.73
N ILE A 48 -15.07 -39.50 5.62
CA ILE A 48 -14.08 -40.06 4.70
C ILE A 48 -12.76 -40.19 5.47
N SER A 49 -12.45 -41.43 5.84
CA SER A 49 -11.14 -41.87 6.34
C SER A 49 -10.19 -42.02 5.16
N VAL A 50 -8.96 -41.53 5.28
CA VAL A 50 -7.84 -41.99 4.46
C VAL A 50 -6.84 -42.68 5.39
N THR A 51 -6.72 -43.97 5.15
CA THR A 51 -5.94 -44.96 5.88
C THR A 51 -4.46 -44.81 5.56
N GLU A 52 -3.63 -44.63 6.59
CA GLU A 52 -2.20 -44.96 6.58
C GLU A 52 -1.99 -46.46 6.40
N CYS A 53 -0.98 -46.86 5.63
CA CYS A 53 -0.28 -48.15 5.74
C CYS A 53 1.02 -48.15 4.89
N PRO A 54 1.99 -49.05 5.17
CA PRO A 54 3.33 -48.64 5.59
C PRO A 54 4.48 -49.04 4.66
N SER A 55 5.68 -48.56 5.00
CA SER A 55 6.98 -48.85 4.40
C SER A 55 7.30 -50.35 4.22
N PRO A 56 8.06 -50.72 3.18
CA PRO A 56 8.84 -51.95 3.17
C PRO A 56 10.33 -51.69 3.44
N SER A 57 10.87 -52.46 4.38
CA SER A 57 12.29 -52.60 4.67
C SER A 57 13.01 -53.53 3.68
N ALA A 58 14.30 -53.21 3.50
CA ALA A 58 15.46 -54.08 3.25
C ALA A 58 15.62 -54.76 1.88
N SER A 59 16.71 -54.39 1.20
CA SER A 59 17.62 -55.37 0.57
C SER A 59 19.04 -54.80 0.54
N ALA A 60 19.94 -55.42 1.29
CA ALA A 60 21.36 -55.15 1.36
C ALA A 60 22.12 -55.96 0.31
N TRP A 61 23.07 -55.35 -0.42
CA TRP A 61 24.17 -56.03 -1.13
C TRP A 61 25.42 -55.12 -1.14
N PRO A 62 26.64 -55.70 -1.26
CA PRO A 62 27.78 -55.32 -0.43
C PRO A 62 28.75 -54.31 -1.08
N ALA A 63 29.49 -53.60 -0.23
CA ALA A 63 30.66 -52.83 -0.63
C ALA A 63 31.93 -53.70 -0.69
N PRO A 64 32.85 -53.45 -1.63
CA PRO A 64 34.27 -53.73 -1.44
C PRO A 64 35.00 -52.42 -1.08
N GLY A 65 35.66 -52.43 0.07
CA GLY A 65 36.58 -51.38 0.47
C GLY A 65 37.94 -51.50 -0.22
N LEU A 66 38.55 -50.35 -0.51
CA LEU A 66 39.89 -49.90 -0.08
C LEU A 66 40.43 -48.89 -1.09
N GLY A 67 40.76 -47.68 -0.62
CA GLY A 67 41.48 -46.69 -1.41
C GLY A 67 41.43 -45.30 -0.77
N LEU A 68 42.56 -44.87 -0.22
CA LEU A 68 42.79 -43.66 0.57
C LEU A 68 42.63 -42.35 -0.23
N GLY A 69 42.12 -41.31 0.46
CA GLY A 69 42.61 -39.94 0.31
C GLY A 69 41.76 -38.95 -0.51
N LEU A 70 41.07 -38.03 0.17
CA LEU A 70 41.26 -36.56 0.12
C LEU A 70 40.08 -35.89 0.88
N GLY A 71 40.34 -34.77 1.55
CA GLY A 71 39.54 -34.19 2.66
C GLY A 71 38.12 -33.69 2.35
N PRO A 72 37.40 -33.20 3.38
CA PRO A 72 35.99 -32.82 3.25
C PRO A 72 35.83 -31.53 2.42
N ALA A 73 34.95 -31.59 1.42
CA ALA A 73 34.44 -30.44 0.70
C ALA A 73 33.58 -29.59 1.66
N PRO A 74 33.65 -28.24 1.60
CA PRO A 74 32.84 -27.38 2.46
C PRO A 74 31.37 -27.42 2.03
N GLU A 75 30.47 -27.53 3.01
CA GLU A 75 29.02 -27.36 2.86
C GLU A 75 28.67 -25.99 2.27
N PRO A 76 27.57 -25.88 1.51
CA PRO A 76 27.07 -24.59 1.07
C PRO A 76 26.45 -23.82 2.25
N GLU A 77 27.05 -22.67 2.56
CA GLU A 77 26.54 -21.66 3.48
C GLU A 77 25.09 -21.25 3.15
N PRO A 78 24.26 -20.92 4.15
CA PRO A 78 22.90 -20.44 3.91
C PRO A 78 22.94 -19.11 3.15
N GLU A 79 22.28 -19.08 2.00
CA GLU A 79 22.08 -17.89 1.19
C GLU A 79 21.48 -16.80 2.08
N THR A 80 22.27 -15.76 2.34
CA THR A 80 21.78 -14.56 3.00
C THR A 80 20.84 -13.91 2.01
N GLU A 81 19.54 -14.11 2.21
CA GLU A 81 18.48 -13.39 1.50
C GLU A 81 18.78 -11.90 1.64
N THR A 82 19.30 -11.29 0.57
CA THR A 82 19.53 -9.86 0.52
C THR A 82 18.16 -9.20 0.54
N ASP A 83 17.79 -8.75 1.73
CA ASP A 83 16.69 -7.85 2.01
C ASP A 83 16.82 -6.67 1.04
N THR A 84 16.05 -6.70 -0.05
CA THR A 84 16.02 -5.61 -1.04
C THR A 84 15.12 -4.52 -0.50
N HIS A 85 15.54 -3.95 0.64
CA HIS A 85 15.07 -2.67 1.09
C HIS A 85 15.41 -1.69 -0.03
N THR A 86 14.41 -1.32 -0.84
CA THR A 86 14.59 -0.40 -1.96
C THR A 86 15.06 0.92 -1.39
N ASP A 87 16.37 1.12 -1.40
CA ASP A 87 17.02 2.26 -0.81
C ASP A 87 16.62 3.48 -1.63
N PHE A 88 15.89 4.44 -1.04
CA PHE A 88 15.48 5.68 -1.69
C PHE A 88 16.67 6.47 -2.26
N SER A 89 17.88 6.16 -1.80
CA SER A 89 19.18 6.64 -2.30
C SER A 89 19.49 6.24 -3.75
N THR A 90 18.81 5.23 -4.30
CA THR A 90 19.02 4.72 -5.67
C THR A 90 18.03 5.27 -6.70
N LEU A 91 17.02 6.02 -6.24
CA LEU A 91 15.97 6.55 -7.09
C LEU A 91 16.50 7.80 -7.80
N ASP A 92 16.85 7.68 -9.09
CA ASP A 92 17.15 8.85 -9.92
C ASP A 92 15.87 9.67 -10.09
N LEU A 93 15.75 10.71 -9.27
CA LEU A 93 14.59 11.61 -9.25
C LEU A 93 14.35 12.26 -10.62
N THR A 94 15.41 12.51 -11.40
CA THR A 94 15.30 13.16 -12.71
C THR A 94 14.72 12.19 -13.74
N ASP A 95 15.16 10.94 -13.73
CA ASP A 95 14.61 9.88 -14.58
C ASP A 95 13.14 9.62 -14.21
N TRP A 96 12.85 9.42 -12.91
CA TRP A 96 11.47 9.22 -12.44
C TRP A 96 10.54 10.36 -12.87
N TYR A 97 10.94 11.61 -12.65
CA TYR A 97 10.12 12.77 -13.01
C TYR A 97 9.87 12.85 -14.52
N THR A 98 10.88 12.52 -15.33
CA THR A 98 10.74 12.47 -16.79
C THR A 98 9.72 11.41 -17.21
N ARG A 99 9.77 10.22 -16.61
CA ARG A 99 8.79 9.14 -16.85
C ARG A 99 7.39 9.53 -16.39
N TYR A 100 7.26 10.12 -15.21
CA TYR A 100 6.00 10.63 -14.67
C TYR A 100 5.35 11.67 -15.60
N LEU A 101 6.15 12.62 -16.12
CA LEU A 101 5.67 13.59 -17.11
C LEU A 101 5.25 12.92 -18.41
N GLY A 102 5.98 11.89 -18.87
CA GLY A 102 5.61 11.07 -20.01
C GLY A 102 4.22 10.45 -19.84
N CYS A 103 3.99 9.78 -18.71
CA CYS A 103 2.69 9.19 -18.36
C CYS A 103 1.56 10.21 -18.34
N THR A 104 1.81 11.38 -17.74
CA THR A 104 0.82 12.45 -17.65
C THR A 104 0.51 13.02 -19.03
N ARG A 105 1.52 13.24 -19.88
CA ARG A 105 1.33 13.71 -21.26
C ARG A 105 0.55 12.70 -22.09
N PHE A 106 0.89 11.42 -22.02
CA PHE A 106 0.15 10.35 -22.71
C PHE A 106 -1.32 10.33 -22.28
N PHE A 107 -1.58 10.41 -20.96
CA PHE A 107 -2.93 10.44 -20.43
C PHE A 107 -3.76 11.61 -21.00
N LEU A 108 -3.17 12.80 -21.05
CA LEU A 108 -3.82 14.02 -21.50
C LEU A 108 -3.93 14.13 -23.03
N ALA A 109 -2.92 13.71 -23.78
CA ALA A 109 -2.90 13.90 -25.22
C ALA A 109 -3.63 12.78 -25.95
N GLU A 110 -3.61 11.56 -25.42
CA GLU A 110 -3.99 10.36 -26.16
C GLU A 110 -5.06 9.55 -25.42
N SER A 111 -4.74 9.04 -24.24
CA SER A 111 -5.55 7.96 -23.66
C SER A 111 -6.93 8.42 -23.18
N GLN A 112 -7.08 9.65 -22.68
CA GLN A 112 -8.38 10.18 -22.27
C GLN A 112 -9.41 10.26 -23.43
N HIS A 113 -8.96 10.22 -24.68
CA HIS A 113 -9.83 10.23 -25.85
C HIS A 113 -10.18 8.82 -26.34
N SER A 114 -9.55 7.78 -25.79
CA SER A 114 -9.83 6.39 -26.14
C SER A 114 -11.19 5.94 -25.60
N PRO A 115 -12.01 5.22 -26.40
CA PRO A 115 -13.29 4.66 -25.94
C PRO A 115 -13.15 3.76 -24.71
N ALA A 116 -12.03 3.02 -24.61
CA ALA A 116 -11.79 2.13 -23.47
C ALA A 116 -11.59 2.90 -22.17
N VAL A 117 -10.82 4.00 -22.20
CA VAL A 117 -10.61 4.88 -21.05
C VAL A 117 -11.90 5.61 -20.69
N GLN A 118 -12.68 6.08 -21.66
CA GLN A 118 -13.97 6.71 -21.42
C GLN A 118 -14.98 5.77 -20.77
N ALA A 119 -15.06 4.53 -21.25
CA ALA A 119 -15.94 3.51 -20.67
C ALA A 119 -15.51 3.16 -19.24
N LEU A 120 -14.20 2.97 -19.01
CA LEU A 120 -13.68 2.68 -17.68
C LEU A 120 -13.86 3.86 -16.72
N ALA A 121 -13.61 5.10 -17.16
CA ALA A 121 -13.84 6.30 -16.36
C ALA A 121 -15.32 6.47 -15.97
N SER A 122 -16.23 6.19 -16.91
CA SER A 122 -17.68 6.19 -16.65
C SER A 122 -18.09 5.12 -15.64
N PHE A 123 -17.59 3.89 -15.80
CA PHE A 123 -17.81 2.79 -14.86
C PHE A 123 -17.30 3.12 -13.45
N LEU A 124 -16.17 3.82 -13.37
CA LEU A 124 -15.53 4.23 -12.13
C LEU A 124 -16.12 5.51 -11.52
N ASN A 125 -17.09 6.15 -12.18
CA ASN A 125 -17.63 7.46 -11.81
C ASN A 125 -16.52 8.51 -11.58
N ILE A 126 -15.60 8.65 -12.53
CA ILE A 126 -14.53 9.65 -12.51
C ILE A 126 -14.50 10.41 -13.84
N ARG A 127 -14.43 11.75 -13.79
CA ARG A 127 -14.34 12.60 -14.98
C ARG A 127 -12.94 12.54 -15.57
N LEU A 128 -12.89 12.51 -16.89
CA LEU A 128 -11.63 12.69 -17.61
C LEU A 128 -11.29 14.19 -17.71
N PRO A 129 -10.01 14.54 -17.90
CA PRO A 129 -9.58 15.94 -17.94
C PRO A 129 -10.32 16.80 -18.96
N GLY A 130 -10.58 16.29 -20.16
CA GLY A 130 -11.33 17.00 -21.20
C GLY A 130 -12.81 17.21 -20.89
N GLN A 131 -13.33 16.59 -19.82
CA GLN A 131 -14.71 16.75 -19.34
C GLN A 131 -14.81 17.67 -18.13
N ALA A 132 -13.68 18.07 -17.52
CA ALA A 132 -13.67 18.94 -16.35
C ALA A 132 -13.89 20.40 -16.77
N VAL A 133 -14.89 21.06 -16.17
CA VAL A 133 -15.19 22.48 -16.41
C VAL A 133 -14.06 23.37 -15.89
N ASP A 134 -13.37 22.91 -14.84
CA ASP A 134 -12.17 23.52 -14.28
C ASP A 134 -10.98 22.57 -14.48
N ALA A 135 -10.21 22.77 -15.56
CA ALA A 135 -9.01 21.98 -15.87
C ALA A 135 -7.82 22.29 -14.93
N SER A 136 -8.08 22.72 -13.69
CA SER A 136 -7.03 23.04 -12.71
C SER A 136 -6.31 21.75 -12.32
N THR A 137 -5.10 21.57 -12.86
CA THR A 137 -4.13 20.51 -12.55
C THR A 137 -4.70 19.11 -12.46
N VAL A 138 -4.62 18.38 -13.57
CA VAL A 138 -4.91 16.94 -13.61
C VAL A 138 -3.88 16.19 -12.78
N SER A 139 -4.34 15.56 -11.70
CA SER A 139 -3.48 14.73 -10.86
C SER A 139 -3.65 13.25 -11.20
N ALA A 140 -2.58 12.60 -11.67
CA ALA A 140 -2.56 11.13 -11.87
C ALA A 140 -2.99 10.37 -10.60
N ARG A 141 -2.69 10.93 -9.42
CA ARG A 141 -3.09 10.37 -8.12
C ARG A 141 -4.61 10.20 -8.01
N ALA A 142 -5.42 11.13 -8.51
CA ALA A 142 -6.88 11.01 -8.42
C ALA A 142 -7.42 9.77 -9.13
N TYR A 143 -6.89 9.47 -10.33
CA TYR A 143 -7.26 8.28 -11.10
C TYR A 143 -6.73 7.01 -10.46
N ILE A 144 -5.48 7.01 -10.00
CA ILE A 144 -4.88 5.87 -9.29
C ILE A 144 -5.67 5.53 -8.03
N ARG A 145 -6.08 6.54 -7.23
CA ARG A 145 -6.95 6.35 -6.05
C ARG A 145 -8.25 5.65 -6.41
N ARG A 146 -8.90 6.06 -7.50
CA ARG A 146 -10.14 5.45 -7.95
C ARG A 146 -9.94 4.02 -8.45
N LEU A 147 -8.87 3.77 -9.20
CA LEU A 147 -8.51 2.43 -9.67
C LEU A 147 -8.24 1.50 -8.48
N VAL A 148 -7.46 1.91 -7.49
CA VAL A 148 -7.16 1.11 -6.29
C VAL A 148 -8.42 0.81 -5.48
N ALA A 149 -9.21 1.84 -5.15
CA ALA A 149 -10.41 1.68 -4.33
C ALA A 149 -11.46 0.72 -4.94
N THR A 150 -11.52 0.66 -6.27
CA THR A 150 -12.45 -0.20 -7.01
C THR A 150 -11.84 -1.54 -7.43
N GLY A 151 -10.55 -1.79 -7.11
CA GLY A 151 -9.83 -3.01 -7.49
C GLY A 151 -9.54 -3.11 -9.00
N GLN A 152 -9.41 -1.98 -9.68
CA GLN A 152 -9.16 -1.83 -11.11
C GLN A 152 -7.72 -1.35 -11.42
N ASP A 153 -6.82 -1.35 -10.45
CA ASP A 153 -5.40 -0.99 -10.57
C ASP A 153 -4.53 -2.11 -11.19
N THR A 154 -5.04 -2.77 -12.23
CA THR A 154 -4.31 -3.83 -12.95
C THR A 154 -3.24 -3.22 -13.87
N PRO A 155 -2.17 -3.96 -14.19
CA PRO A 155 -1.16 -3.51 -15.16
C PRO A 155 -1.77 -3.05 -16.49
N ALA A 156 -2.76 -3.79 -17.01
CA ALA A 156 -3.45 -3.45 -18.25
C ALA A 156 -4.21 -2.12 -18.16
N ASN A 157 -4.93 -1.87 -17.07
CA ASN A 157 -5.65 -0.61 -16.89
C ASN A 157 -4.68 0.56 -16.65
N LEU A 158 -3.57 0.34 -15.94
CA LEU A 158 -2.56 1.37 -15.71
C LEU A 158 -1.84 1.75 -17.00
N GLN A 159 -1.48 0.77 -17.83
CA GLN A 159 -0.94 0.98 -19.18
C GLN A 159 -1.97 1.69 -20.07
N LEU A 160 -3.24 1.31 -19.98
CA LEU A 160 -4.32 1.95 -20.73
C LEU A 160 -4.45 3.44 -20.38
N PHE A 161 -4.33 3.82 -19.11
CA PHE A 161 -4.39 5.22 -18.68
C PHE A 161 -3.08 5.97 -18.95
N PHE A 162 -1.93 5.37 -18.65
CA PHE A 162 -0.65 6.09 -18.46
C PHE A 162 0.47 5.67 -19.41
N GLY A 163 0.21 4.75 -20.34
CA GLY A 163 1.15 4.29 -21.36
C GLY A 163 2.12 3.21 -20.86
N GLU A 164 3.01 2.76 -21.74
CA GLU A 164 3.97 1.66 -21.47
C GLU A 164 4.88 1.94 -20.26
N ASP A 165 5.32 3.19 -20.09
CA ASP A 165 6.24 3.61 -19.05
C ASP A 165 5.59 3.79 -17.67
N TRP A 166 4.31 3.38 -17.50
CA TRP A 166 3.56 3.61 -16.26
C TRP A 166 4.27 3.07 -15.02
N VAL A 167 4.99 1.94 -15.15
CA VAL A 167 5.71 1.31 -14.03
C VAL A 167 6.75 2.26 -13.46
N ALA A 168 7.57 2.87 -14.31
CA ALA A 168 8.61 3.81 -13.90
C ALA A 168 8.04 5.20 -13.55
N GLY A 169 6.96 5.64 -14.20
CA GLY A 169 6.38 6.96 -13.95
C GLY A 169 5.43 7.01 -12.75
N VAL A 170 4.35 6.23 -12.78
CA VAL A 170 3.27 6.26 -11.78
C VAL A 170 3.21 5.01 -10.89
N GLY A 171 4.05 4.00 -11.13
CA GLY A 171 4.05 2.74 -10.38
C GLY A 171 4.27 2.95 -8.87
N GLY A 172 5.20 3.83 -8.49
CA GLY A 172 5.40 4.20 -7.08
C GLY A 172 4.18 4.85 -6.44
N ILE A 173 3.45 5.68 -7.19
CA ILE A 173 2.20 6.31 -6.73
C ILE A 173 1.13 5.26 -6.49
N ARG A 174 1.00 4.29 -7.41
CA ARG A 174 0.08 3.15 -7.26
C ARG A 174 0.44 2.31 -6.05
N GLN A 175 1.72 1.98 -5.85
CA GLN A 175 2.16 1.18 -4.71
C GLN A 175 1.86 1.88 -3.39
N GLN A 176 2.20 3.17 -3.28
CA GLN A 176 1.90 3.95 -2.10
C GLN A 176 0.40 4.04 -1.83
N GLU A 177 -0.43 4.16 -2.88
CA GLU A 177 -1.86 4.27 -2.70
C GLU A 177 -2.54 2.99 -2.23
N ARG A 178 -2.01 1.82 -2.60
CA ARG A 178 -2.49 0.54 -2.06
C ARG A 178 -2.23 0.39 -0.57
N LEU A 179 -1.04 0.81 -0.13
CA LEU A 179 -0.72 0.88 1.30
C LEU A 179 -1.67 1.86 2.01
N ASN A 180 -1.88 3.06 1.45
CA ASN A 180 -2.83 4.03 2.02
C ASN A 180 -4.25 3.45 2.12
N TYR A 181 -4.66 2.64 1.15
CA TYR A 181 -5.99 2.01 1.15
C TYR A 181 -6.14 0.99 2.27
N LEU A 182 -5.10 0.17 2.50
CA LEU A 182 -5.05 -0.76 3.64
C LEU A 182 -5.12 0.00 4.97
N PHE A 183 -4.41 1.13 5.08
CA PHE A 183 -4.43 1.96 6.29
C PHE A 183 -5.80 2.58 6.55
N ALA A 184 -6.44 3.11 5.52
CA ALA A 184 -7.80 3.67 5.63
C ALA A 184 -8.79 2.58 6.08
N ALA A 185 -8.72 1.40 5.47
CA ALA A 185 -9.58 0.26 5.81
C ALA A 185 -9.37 -0.21 7.27
N LYS A 186 -8.10 -0.30 7.71
CA LYS A 186 -7.72 -0.75 9.06
C LYS A 186 -8.11 0.26 10.15
N SER A 187 -8.02 1.55 9.87
CA SER A 187 -8.25 2.63 10.86
C SER A 187 -9.72 3.02 11.03
N GLY A 188 -10.50 3.10 9.94
CA GLY A 188 -11.84 3.73 9.97
C GLY A 188 -13.00 2.85 9.49
N GLY A 189 -12.74 1.61 9.07
CA GLY A 189 -13.74 0.73 8.50
C GLY A 189 -14.34 1.25 7.18
N TRP A 190 -15.42 0.61 6.72
CA TRP A 190 -15.92 0.82 5.35
C TRP A 190 -16.39 2.26 5.06
N ALA A 191 -17.19 2.87 5.95
CA ALA A 191 -17.80 4.18 5.70
C ALA A 191 -16.77 5.31 5.66
N ALA A 192 -15.83 5.34 6.61
CA ALA A 192 -14.75 6.33 6.62
C ALA A 192 -13.80 6.13 5.43
N THR A 193 -13.48 4.87 5.09
CA THR A 193 -12.69 4.56 3.90
C THR A 193 -13.37 5.08 2.64
N LYS A 194 -14.68 4.84 2.47
CA LYS A 194 -15.39 5.34 1.29
C LYS A 194 -15.33 6.86 1.20
N SER A 195 -15.59 7.56 2.31
CA SER A 195 -15.49 9.02 2.36
C SER A 195 -14.10 9.53 1.99
N ALA A 196 -13.03 8.80 2.34
CA ALA A 196 -11.66 9.21 2.03
C ALA A 196 -11.31 9.07 0.53
N TYR A 197 -12.05 8.24 -0.22
CA TYR A 197 -11.86 7.94 -1.65
C TYR A 197 -12.92 8.55 -2.58
N ASP A 198 -13.96 9.16 -2.02
CA ASP A 198 -14.89 10.01 -2.76
C ASP A 198 -14.18 11.30 -3.21
N ILE A 199 -14.44 11.74 -4.44
CA ILE A 199 -13.99 13.01 -4.97
C ILE A 199 -15.22 13.92 -4.96
N LEU A 200 -15.32 14.77 -3.94
CA LEU A 200 -16.49 15.63 -3.75
C LEU A 200 -16.47 16.82 -4.73
N PRO A 201 -17.66 17.35 -5.10
CA PRO A 201 -18.99 17.00 -4.58
C PRO A 201 -19.68 15.82 -5.27
N ASP A 202 -19.31 15.46 -6.49
CA ASP A 202 -20.15 14.64 -7.39
C ASP A 202 -19.50 13.34 -7.89
N GLN A 203 -18.19 13.19 -7.75
CA GLN A 203 -17.45 12.02 -8.19
C GLN A 203 -17.23 11.03 -7.04
N GLN A 204 -18.30 10.45 -6.53
CA GLN A 204 -18.23 9.42 -5.49
C GLN A 204 -17.76 8.06 -6.05
N ALA A 205 -16.97 7.32 -5.28
CA ALA A 205 -16.60 5.95 -5.63
C ALA A 205 -17.87 5.08 -5.66
N PRO A 206 -18.17 4.39 -6.77
CA PRO A 206 -19.42 3.66 -6.93
C PRO A 206 -19.50 2.46 -5.97
N PHE A 207 -18.37 1.87 -5.65
CA PHE A 207 -18.19 0.81 -4.66
C PHE A 207 -16.74 0.77 -4.20
N LEU A 208 -16.50 0.09 -3.09
CA LEU A 208 -15.16 -0.28 -2.64
C LEU A 208 -14.96 -1.78 -2.84
N ARG A 209 -13.73 -2.19 -3.15
CA ARG A 209 -13.32 -3.60 -3.14
C ARG A 209 -12.16 -3.82 -2.18
N PRO A 210 -12.09 -4.97 -1.48
CA PRO A 210 -10.83 -5.40 -0.89
C PRO A 210 -9.72 -5.38 -1.93
N LEU A 211 -8.50 -5.08 -1.47
CA LEU A 211 -7.35 -4.97 -2.35
C LEU A 211 -7.16 -6.27 -3.15
N ARG A 212 -6.99 -6.16 -4.46
CA ARG A 212 -6.85 -7.33 -5.34
C ARG A 212 -5.44 -7.90 -5.21
N GLU A 213 -5.38 -9.20 -4.92
CA GLU A 213 -4.18 -10.04 -4.92
C GLU A 213 -2.96 -9.32 -4.30
N PRO A 214 -3.06 -8.82 -3.05
CA PRO A 214 -1.91 -8.22 -2.38
C PRO A 214 -0.82 -9.27 -2.19
N THR A 215 0.42 -8.91 -2.48
CA THR A 215 1.55 -9.80 -2.21
C THR A 215 1.81 -9.86 -0.71
N GLU A 216 2.38 -10.97 -0.23
CA GLU A 216 2.75 -11.10 1.19
C GLU A 216 3.70 -9.98 1.62
N GLU A 217 4.64 -9.60 0.76
CA GLU A 217 5.55 -8.48 1.01
C GLU A 217 4.81 -7.14 1.13
N GLU A 218 3.78 -6.90 0.33
CA GLU A 218 2.97 -5.68 0.44
C GLU A 218 2.22 -5.63 1.78
N LEU A 219 1.68 -6.76 2.24
CA LEU A 219 1.01 -6.86 3.54
C LEU A 219 2.00 -6.66 4.69
N ARG A 220 3.17 -7.32 4.63
CA ARG A 220 4.24 -7.19 5.62
C ARG A 220 4.71 -5.73 5.74
N VAL A 221 4.95 -5.06 4.62
CA VAL A 221 5.32 -3.63 4.59
C VAL A 221 4.19 -2.75 5.14
N ALA A 222 2.94 -3.05 4.81
CA ALA A 222 1.79 -2.31 5.34
C ALA A 222 1.70 -2.44 6.87
N ASP A 223 1.83 -3.65 7.41
CA ASP A 223 1.75 -3.89 8.85
C ASP A 223 2.96 -3.31 9.60
N ALA A 224 4.16 -3.37 9.03
CA ALA A 224 5.34 -2.71 9.60
C ALA A 224 5.14 -1.19 9.68
N ARG A 225 4.75 -0.55 8.58
CA ARG A 225 4.48 0.90 8.54
C ARG A 225 3.33 1.30 9.48
N TRP A 226 2.31 0.44 9.61
CA TRP A 226 1.21 0.67 10.53
C TRP A 226 1.70 0.62 11.98
N SER A 227 2.52 -0.37 12.31
CA SER A 227 3.14 -0.51 13.62
C SER A 227 4.05 0.68 13.95
N ASP A 228 4.82 1.17 12.98
CA ASP A 228 5.61 2.38 13.13
C ASP A 228 4.76 3.62 13.42
N TRP A 229 3.60 3.71 12.77
CA TRP A 229 2.67 4.81 12.98
C TRP A 229 2.03 4.75 14.38
N LEU A 230 1.62 3.56 14.84
CA LEU A 230 1.14 3.39 16.22
C LEU A 230 2.22 3.70 17.25
N ALA A 231 3.47 3.29 16.99
CA ALA A 231 4.59 3.65 17.83
C ALA A 231 4.81 5.19 17.87
N MET A 232 4.58 5.88 16.76
CA MET A 232 4.59 7.35 16.72
C MET A 232 3.45 7.96 17.55
N GLU A 233 2.22 7.42 17.45
CA GLU A 233 1.06 7.86 18.23
C GLU A 233 1.31 7.73 19.75
N ASP A 234 1.91 6.62 20.17
CA ASP A 234 2.29 6.34 21.56
C ASP A 234 3.61 7.03 22.00
N TRP A 235 4.19 7.89 21.16
CA TRP A 235 5.50 8.53 21.36
C TRP A 235 6.67 7.56 21.61
N MET A 236 6.51 6.29 21.21
CA MET A 236 7.53 5.25 21.17
C MET A 236 8.39 5.39 19.92
N VAL A 237 9.05 6.54 19.75
CA VAL A 237 9.95 6.83 18.63
C VAL A 237 11.42 6.84 19.06
N GLY A 238 12.33 6.55 18.14
CA GLY A 238 13.76 6.52 18.41
C GLY A 238 14.13 5.46 19.46
N PRO A 239 14.94 5.77 20.49
CA PRO A 239 15.38 4.79 21.51
C PRO A 239 14.25 4.14 22.32
N ARG A 240 13.01 4.64 22.19
CA ARG A 240 11.82 4.12 22.87
C ARG A 240 11.05 3.09 22.06
N ARG A 241 11.46 2.82 20.82
CA ARG A 241 10.84 1.77 19.99
C ARG A 241 11.08 0.40 20.66
N PRO A 242 10.10 -0.52 20.67
CA PRO A 242 10.25 -1.75 21.43
C PRO A 242 11.13 -2.83 20.76
N TRP A 243 11.80 -2.51 19.65
CA TRP A 243 12.76 -3.33 18.92
C TRP A 243 13.59 -2.42 17.99
#